data_AF-A0A4Q3R868-F1
#
_entry.id   AF-A0A4Q3R868-F1
#
_cell.length_a   1.000
_cell.length_b   1.000
_cell.length_c   1.000
_cell.angle_alpha   90.00
_cell.angle_beta   90.00
_cell.angle_gamma   90.00
#
_symmetry.space_group_name_H-M   'P 1'
#
loop_
_entity.id
_entity.type
_entity.pdbx_description
1 polymer ?
#
loop_
_entity_poly.entity_id
_entity_poly.type
_entity_poly.pdbx_seq_one_letter_code
_entity_poly.pdbx_strand_id
1 'polypeptide(L)'
;MAKAKSGAKVAAKKRVAKVDVHGDVHISATFNNIIISFTNKAGRVISWSSAGKMGFRGSKKNTPYAAQQAAADAAKVATDAGMKKADIYVKGPGSGREGAI
;
A
#
# COMPACT_ATOMS: atom_id res chain seq x y z
N MET A 1 -8.42 24.72 31.47
CA MET A 1 -7.58 23.71 30.79
C MET A 1 -8.39 23.07 29.67
N ALA A 2 -7.99 23.31 28.42
CA ALA A 2 -8.81 23.12 27.23
C ALA A 2 -9.02 21.64 26.85
N LYS A 3 -10.27 21.25 26.57
CA LYS A 3 -10.66 19.95 26.01
C LYS A 3 -10.26 19.88 24.53
N ALA A 4 -9.42 18.92 24.16
CA ALA A 4 -9.10 18.63 22.78
C ALA A 4 -10.33 18.02 22.06
N LYS A 5 -10.90 18.76 21.11
CA LYS A 5 -11.90 18.26 20.15
C LYS A 5 -11.17 17.39 19.13
N SER A 6 -11.30 16.07 19.22
CA SER A 6 -10.90 15.15 18.15
C SER A 6 -11.89 15.28 17.00
N GLY A 7 -11.51 16.06 15.98
CA GLY A 7 -12.29 16.25 14.77
C GLY A 7 -12.61 14.91 14.10
N ALA A 8 -13.89 14.67 13.86
CA ALA A 8 -14.36 13.56 13.06
C ALA A 8 -13.66 13.63 11.70
N LYS A 9 -12.79 12.66 11.42
CA LYS A 9 -12.24 12.47 10.08
C LYS A 9 -13.42 12.18 9.17
N VAL A 10 -13.76 13.16 8.33
CA VAL A 10 -14.70 13.00 7.21
C VAL A 10 -14.28 11.74 6.48
N ALA A 11 -15.09 10.69 6.58
CA ALA A 11 -14.87 9.44 5.87
C ALA A 11 -14.95 9.78 4.38
N ALA A 12 -13.79 10.03 3.77
CA ALA A 12 -13.67 10.32 2.36
C ALA A 12 -14.39 9.20 1.62
N LYS A 13 -15.50 9.57 0.96
CA LYS A 13 -16.37 8.68 0.20
C LYS A 13 -15.46 7.83 -0.68
N LYS A 14 -15.27 6.56 -0.29
CA LYS A 14 -14.32 5.63 -0.91
C LYS A 14 -14.80 5.51 -2.36
N ARG A 15 -14.16 6.25 -3.27
CA ARG A 15 -14.42 6.11 -4.70
C ARG A 15 -14.08 4.65 -4.98
N VAL A 16 -15.11 3.84 -5.16
CA VAL A 16 -14.98 2.47 -5.63
C VAL A 16 -14.46 2.61 -7.05
N ALA A 17 -13.14 2.71 -7.18
CA ALA A 17 -12.49 2.64 -8.47
C ALA A 17 -12.98 1.35 -9.11
N LYS A 18 -13.50 1.42 -10.34
CA LYS A 18 -13.82 0.22 -11.13
C LYS A 18 -12.61 -0.69 -11.07
N VAL A 19 -12.78 -1.83 -10.41
CA VAL A 19 -11.73 -2.82 -10.22
C VAL A 19 -11.78 -3.68 -11.45
N ASP A 20 -10.76 -3.52 -12.27
CA ASP A 20 -10.57 -4.38 -13.43
C ASP A 20 -9.95 -5.70 -12.97
N VAL A 21 -10.13 -6.74 -13.76
CA VAL A 21 -9.50 -8.04 -13.50
C VAL A 21 -7.98 -7.93 -13.60
N HIS A 22 -7.48 -6.98 -14.41
CA HIS A 22 -6.07 -6.68 -14.61
C HIS A 22 -5.71 -5.29 -14.08
N GLY A 23 -4.71 -5.22 -13.20
CA GLY A 23 -4.17 -3.97 -12.67
C GLY A 23 -2.65 -3.89 -12.76
N ASP A 24 -2.09 -2.87 -12.11
CA ASP A 24 -0.66 -2.64 -11.99
C ASP A 24 -0.31 -2.46 -10.50
N VAL A 25 0.76 -3.09 -10.05
CA VAL A 25 1.31 -2.96 -8.69
C VAL A 25 2.56 -2.10 -8.75
N HIS A 26 2.54 -0.97 -8.06
CA HIS A 26 3.71 -0.10 -7.93
C HIS A 26 4.34 -0.28 -6.55
N ILE A 27 5.58 -0.74 -6.54
CA ILE A 27 6.40 -0.91 -5.34
C ILE A 27 7.46 0.20 -5.34
N SER A 28 7.32 1.15 -4.42
CA SER A 28 8.31 2.19 -4.17
C SER A 28 9.12 1.83 -2.92
N ALA A 29 10.32 1.31 -3.14
CA ALA A 29 11.25 0.90 -2.09
C ALA A 29 12.33 1.96 -1.91
N THR A 30 12.21 2.75 -0.84
CA THR A 30 13.23 3.73 -0.41
C THR A 30 14.05 3.18 0.76
N PHE A 31 15.14 3.83 1.13
CA PHE A 31 15.96 3.42 2.28
C PHE A 31 15.22 3.47 3.63
N ASN A 32 14.15 4.26 3.72
CA ASN A 32 13.47 4.55 4.99
C ASN A 32 12.04 3.99 5.05
N ASN A 33 11.46 3.65 3.90
CA ASN A 33 10.07 3.20 3.81
C ASN A 33 9.80 2.47 2.50
N ILE A 34 8.78 1.61 2.54
CA ILE A 34 8.28 0.87 1.39
C ILE A 34 6.79 1.16 1.28
N ILE A 35 6.38 1.55 0.08
CA ILE A 35 5.00 1.87 -0.25
C ILE A 35 4.59 0.99 -1.43
N ILE A 36 3.51 0.25 -1.25
CA ILE A 36 2.96 -0.68 -2.23
C ILE A 36 1.57 -0.16 -2.59
N SER A 37 1.36 0.09 -3.87
CA SER A 37 0.10 0.63 -4.37
C SER A 37 -0.42 -0.23 -5.50
N PHE A 38 -1.65 -0.69 -5.37
CA PHE A 38 -2.37 -1.37 -6.43
C PHE A 38 -3.21 -0.35 -7.19
N THR A 39 -3.06 -0.35 -8.49
CA THR A 39 -3.71 0.57 -9.40
C THR A 39 -4.39 -0.20 -10.52
N ASN A 40 -5.36 0.43 -11.18
CA ASN A 40 -5.85 -0.08 -12.47
C ASN A 40 -4.98 0.46 -13.61
N LYS A 41 -5.16 -0.08 -14.83
CA LYS A 41 -4.47 0.40 -16.03
C LYS A 41 -4.70 1.88 -16.38
N ALA A 42 -5.70 2.51 -15.77
CA ALA A 42 -5.98 3.93 -15.90
C ALA A 42 -5.27 4.80 -14.83
N GLY A 43 -4.38 4.20 -14.02
CA GLY A 43 -3.62 4.88 -12.97
C GLY A 43 -4.41 5.24 -11.72
N ARG A 44 -5.62 4.69 -11.54
CA ARG A 44 -6.42 4.92 -10.32
C ARG A 44 -6.03 3.91 -9.25
N VAL A 45 -5.65 4.42 -8.07
CA VAL A 45 -5.30 3.61 -6.91
C VAL A 45 -6.55 2.95 -6.34
N ILE A 46 -6.51 1.62 -6.21
CA ILE A 46 -7.56 0.78 -5.62
C ILE A 46 -7.25 0.55 -4.15
N SER A 47 -6.02 0.11 -3.86
CA SER A 47 -5.52 -0.12 -2.51
C SER A 47 -4.08 0.33 -2.40
N TRP A 48 -3.66 0.68 -1.19
CA TRP A 48 -2.27 0.94 -0.90
C TRP A 48 -1.96 0.55 0.54
N SER A 49 -0.72 0.16 0.77
CA SER A 49 -0.19 -0.08 2.10
C SER A 49 1.28 0.30 2.16
N SER A 50 1.79 0.42 3.37
CA SER A 50 3.18 0.74 3.63
C SER A 50 3.63 0.13 4.94
N ALA A 51 4.95 -0.03 5.10
CA ALA A 51 5.52 -0.51 6.35
C ALA A 51 5.07 0.36 7.55
N GLY A 52 4.98 1.68 7.37
CA GLY A 52 4.48 2.59 8.41
C GLY A 52 3.00 2.38 8.76
N LYS A 53 2.14 2.04 7.80
CA LYS A 53 0.72 1.76 8.02
C LYS A 53 0.51 0.47 8.82
N MET A 54 1.38 -0.52 8.62
CA MET A 54 1.37 -1.78 9.39
C MET A 54 1.94 -1.64 10.82
N GLY A 55 2.30 -0.43 11.25
CA GLY A 55 2.78 -0.17 12.60
C GLY A 55 4.29 -0.35 12.79
N PHE A 56 5.05 -0.62 11.72
CA PHE A 56 6.51 -0.64 11.81
C PHE A 56 7.05 0.78 12.00
N ARG A 57 7.92 0.97 13.00
CA ARG A 57 8.53 2.26 13.35
C ARG A 57 10.06 2.15 13.32
N GLY A 58 10.71 3.29 13.05
CA GLY A 58 12.18 3.39 13.00
C GLY A 58 12.81 2.50 11.93
N SER A 59 13.95 1.88 12.28
CA SER A 59 14.74 0.98 11.41
C SER A 59 13.97 -0.25 10.94
N LYS A 60 12.90 -0.66 11.64
CA LYS A 60 12.09 -1.83 11.26
C LYS A 60 11.28 -1.62 9.98
N LYS A 61 11.13 -0.36 9.51
CA LYS A 61 10.33 -0.01 8.31
C LYS A 61 10.94 -0.49 6.99
N ASN A 62 12.26 -0.68 6.92
CA ASN A 62 12.96 -1.08 5.70
C ASN A 62 13.31 -2.60 5.69
N THR A 63 12.72 -3.37 6.60
CA THR A 63 12.96 -4.81 6.65
C THR A 63 12.12 -5.54 5.59
N PRO A 64 12.62 -6.66 5.04
CA PRO A 64 11.84 -7.48 4.10
C PRO A 64 10.54 -8.00 4.74
N TYR A 65 10.55 -8.26 6.05
CA TYR A 65 9.35 -8.67 6.79
C TYR A 65 8.26 -7.59 6.81
N ALA A 66 8.64 -6.32 7.02
CA ALA A 66 7.70 -5.22 6.96
C ALA A 66 7.13 -5.02 5.54
N ALA A 67 7.94 -5.29 4.52
CA ALA A 67 7.54 -5.24 3.12
C ALA A 67 6.49 -6.31 2.80
N GLN A 68 6.74 -7.57 3.21
CA GLN A 68 5.82 -8.69 3.03
C GLN A 68 4.48 -8.43 3.70
N GLN A 69 4.51 -7.93 4.93
CA GLN A 69 3.29 -7.66 5.68
C GLN A 69 2.47 -6.52 5.04
N ALA A 70 3.12 -5.49 4.53
CA ALA A 70 2.46 -4.41 3.79
C ALA A 70 1.91 -4.90 2.44
N ALA A 71 2.65 -5.76 1.74
CA ALA A 71 2.23 -6.35 0.47
C ALA A 71 0.97 -7.20 0.66
N ALA A 72 0.96 -8.07 1.68
CA ALA A 72 -0.16 -8.93 2.01
C ALA A 72 -1.44 -8.14 2.35
N ASP A 73 -1.32 -7.05 3.13
CA ASP A 73 -2.44 -6.16 3.45
C ASP A 73 -3.02 -5.51 2.19
N ALA A 74 -2.17 -4.92 1.34
CA ALA A 74 -2.59 -4.26 0.11
C ALA A 74 -3.19 -5.26 -0.90
N ALA A 75 -2.59 -6.45 -1.02
CA ALA A 75 -3.03 -7.53 -1.90
C ALA A 75 -4.38 -8.08 -1.45
N LYS A 76 -4.60 -8.29 -0.14
CA LYS A 76 -5.90 -8.76 0.37
C LYS A 76 -7.02 -7.80 0.00
N VAL A 77 -6.82 -6.50 0.22
CA VAL A 77 -7.81 -5.47 -0.15
C VAL A 77 -8.03 -5.41 -1.66
N ALA A 78 -6.98 -5.63 -2.47
CA ALA A 78 -7.07 -5.67 -3.92
C ALA A 78 -7.86 -6.89 -4.43
N THR A 79 -7.61 -8.07 -3.86
CA THR A 79 -8.31 -9.32 -4.19
C THR A 79 -9.78 -9.23 -3.80
N ASP A 80 -10.09 -8.72 -2.61
CA ASP A 80 -11.47 -8.47 -2.15
C ASP A 80 -12.20 -7.50 -3.08
N ALA A 81 -11.46 -6.58 -3.70
CA ALA A 81 -12.01 -5.62 -4.65
C ALA A 81 -12.25 -6.24 -6.04
N GLY A 82 -11.64 -7.39 -6.37
CA GLY A 82 -11.85 -8.13 -7.62
C GLY A 82 -10.66 -8.20 -8.58
N MET A 83 -9.46 -7.72 -8.19
CA MET A 83 -8.25 -7.90 -9.00
C MET A 83 -7.78 -9.36 -8.98
N LYS A 84 -7.40 -9.90 -10.15
CA LYS A 84 -6.88 -11.27 -10.27
C LYS A 84 -5.46 -11.34 -10.85
N LYS A 85 -5.11 -10.39 -11.71
CA LYS A 85 -3.80 -10.29 -12.35
C LYS A 85 -3.29 -8.88 -12.18
N ALA A 86 -1.99 -8.74 -11.94
CA ALA A 86 -1.37 -7.43 -11.95
C ALA A 86 0.09 -7.49 -12.39
N ASP A 87 0.53 -6.46 -13.10
CA ASP A 87 1.91 -6.30 -13.53
C ASP A 87 2.69 -5.53 -12.45
N ILE A 88 3.87 -6.03 -12.07
CA ILE A 88 4.64 -5.48 -10.94
C ILE A 88 5.72 -4.53 -11.45
N TYR A 89 5.66 -3.28 -10.99
CA TYR A 89 6.63 -2.23 -11.27
C TYR A 89 7.36 -1.85 -9.99
N VAL A 90 8.67 -2.13 -9.97
CA VAL A 90 9.50 -1.83 -8.81
C VAL A 90 10.38 -0.62 -9.06
N LYS A 91 10.39 0.31 -8.11
CA LYS A 91 11.22 1.51 -8.12
C LYS A 91 12.01 1.64 -6.83
N GLY A 92 13.30 1.91 -6.97
CA GLY A 92 14.20 2.31 -5.88
C GLY A 92 15.04 1.16 -5.29
N PRO A 93 16.08 1.51 -4.50
CA PRO A 93 17.09 0.57 -4.02
C PRO A 93 16.79 -0.06 -2.63
N GLY A 94 15.62 0.18 -2.04
CA GLY A 94 15.30 -0.26 -0.67
C GLY A 94 15.37 -1.78 -0.47
N SER A 95 15.81 -2.22 0.72
CA SER A 95 16.09 -3.64 1.03
C SER A 95 14.86 -4.53 1.08
N GLY A 96 13.66 -3.96 1.27
CA GLY A 96 12.42 -4.74 1.19
C GLY A 96 11.80 -4.82 -0.22
N ARG A 97 12.58 -4.55 -1.27
CA ARG A 97 12.17 -4.79 -2.67
C ARG A 97 11.72 -6.23 -2.89
N GLU A 98 12.58 -7.19 -2.58
CA GLU A 98 12.29 -8.62 -2.78
C GLU A 98 11.16 -9.11 -1.86
N GLY A 99 11.00 -8.52 -0.68
CA GLY A 99 9.91 -8.87 0.22
C GLY A 99 8.54 -8.33 -0.20
N ALA A 100 8.48 -7.39 -1.16
CA ALA A 100 7.23 -6.80 -1.62
C ALA A 100 6.69 -7.40 -2.92
N ILE A 101 7.51 -8.22 -3.61
CA ILE A 101 7.15 -8.97 -4.81
C ILE A 101 6.45 -10.26 -4.37
#